data_AF-A0A7V5FT10-F1
#
_entry.id   AF-A0A7V5FT10-F1
#
_cell.length_a   1.000
_cell.length_b   1.000
_cell.length_c   1.000
_cell.angle_alpha   90.00
_cell.angle_beta   90.00
_cell.angle_gamma   90.00
#
_symmetry.space_group_name_H-M   'P 1'
#
loop_
_entity.id
_entity.type
_entity.pdbx_description
1 polymer ?
#
loop_
_entity_poly.entity_id
_entity_poly.type
_entity_poly.pdbx_seq_one_letter_code
_entity_poly.pdbx_strand_id
1 'polypeptide(L)'
;MCRINWSLFVRFLMEGWQKIAFDFYTLEGAVNLCRALRDFKSGKLVLNIAEFSFKCPVAPLEFVYLADAYFTERGLRDNVDIHLVTPL
;
A
#
# COMPACT_ATOMS: atom_id res chain seq x y z
N MET A 1 9.78 -12.32 -17.03
CA MET A 1 10.23 -10.91 -17.00
C MET A 1 9.06 -10.04 -17.44
N CYS A 2 8.28 -9.52 -16.48
CA CYS A 2 7.07 -8.76 -16.76
C CYS A 2 7.48 -7.32 -17.15
N ARG A 3 7.31 -6.96 -18.44
CA ARG A 3 7.64 -5.61 -18.92
C ARG A 3 6.50 -4.68 -18.50
N ILE A 4 6.66 -3.98 -17.38
CA ILE A 4 5.69 -2.97 -16.93
C ILE A 4 5.77 -1.80 -17.91
N ASN A 5 4.67 -1.54 -18.63
CA ASN A 5 4.56 -0.34 -19.45
C ASN A 5 4.37 0.86 -18.51
N TRP A 6 5.44 1.64 -18.30
CA TRP A 6 5.46 2.76 -17.37
C TRP A 6 4.39 3.81 -17.67
N SER A 7 4.10 4.08 -18.95
CA SER A 7 3.06 5.01 -19.39
C SER A 7 1.65 4.54 -18.99
N LEU A 8 1.42 3.22 -19.11
CA LEU A 8 0.15 2.60 -18.74
C LEU A 8 0.00 2.52 -17.21
N PHE A 9 1.08 2.22 -16.51
CA PHE A 9 1.13 2.16 -15.05
C PHE A 9 0.84 3.53 -14.43
N VAL A 10 1.50 4.59 -14.89
CA VAL A 10 1.25 5.96 -14.40
C VAL A 10 -0.20 6.36 -14.64
N ARG A 11 -0.76 6.06 -15.82
CA ARG A 11 -2.16 6.39 -16.13
C ARG A 11 -3.16 5.67 -15.22
N PHE A 12 -2.95 4.36 -15.00
CA PHE A 12 -3.75 3.57 -14.07
C PHE A 12 -3.64 4.09 -12.62
N LEU A 13 -2.42 4.46 -12.21
CA LEU A 13 -2.15 4.98 -10.87
C LEU A 13 -2.81 6.35 -10.65
N MET A 14 -2.84 7.21 -11.66
CA MET A 14 -3.53 8.51 -11.60
C MET A 14 -5.05 8.36 -11.51
N GLU A 15 -5.65 7.44 -12.25
CA GLU A 15 -7.11 7.18 -12.19
C GLU A 15 -7.54 6.52 -10.87
N GLY A 16 -6.64 5.70 -10.30
CA GLY A 16 -6.83 4.98 -9.04
C GLY A 16 -6.34 5.68 -7.78
N TRP A 17 -5.76 6.88 -7.90
CA TRP A 17 -5.22 7.63 -6.77
C TRP A 17 -6.33 7.99 -5.77
N GLN A 18 -6.06 7.79 -4.47
CA GLN A 18 -7.01 7.91 -3.36
C GLN A 18 -8.26 7.01 -3.44
N LYS A 19 -8.27 6.02 -4.34
CA LYS A 19 -9.35 5.02 -4.46
C LYS A 19 -8.83 3.61 -4.20
N ILE A 20 -7.72 3.26 -4.85
CA ILE A 20 -7.05 1.96 -4.75
C ILE A 20 -5.56 2.10 -4.42
N ALA A 21 -4.98 3.27 -4.70
CA ALA A 21 -3.60 3.61 -4.38
C ALA A 21 -3.59 4.83 -3.45
N PHE A 22 -2.83 4.75 -2.37
CA PHE A 22 -2.76 5.80 -1.35
C PHE A 22 -1.31 6.08 -0.99
N ASP A 23 -0.99 7.35 -0.79
CA ASP A 23 0.21 7.76 -0.09
C ASP A 23 -0.08 7.88 1.40
N PHE A 24 0.87 7.50 2.26
CA PHE A 24 0.73 7.63 3.72
C PHE A 24 1.56 8.78 4.30
N TYR A 25 2.25 9.55 3.45
CA TYR A 25 3.10 10.67 3.85
C TYR A 25 2.38 12.02 3.83
N THR A 26 1.19 12.10 3.24
CA THR A 26 0.29 13.26 3.39
C THR A 26 -0.83 12.96 4.37
N LEU A 27 -1.37 13.99 5.01
CA LEU A 27 -2.49 13.85 5.94
C LEU A 27 -3.74 13.28 5.24
N GLU A 28 -4.06 13.81 4.06
CA GLU A 28 -5.22 13.38 3.27
C GLU A 28 -5.09 11.92 2.85
N GLY A 29 -3.92 11.55 2.31
CA GLY A 29 -3.62 10.18 1.92
C GLY A 29 -3.72 9.19 3.09
N ALA A 30 -3.16 9.54 4.25
CA ALA A 30 -3.23 8.72 5.44
C ALA A 30 -4.67 8.54 5.97
N VAL A 31 -5.49 9.60 5.95
CA VAL A 31 -6.90 9.53 6.37
C VAL A 31 -7.71 8.64 5.43
N ASN A 32 -7.52 8.78 4.12
CA ASN A 32 -8.22 7.98 3.12
C ASN A 32 -7.75 6.52 3.16
N LEU A 33 -6.46 6.26 3.35
CA LEU A 33 -5.92 4.92 3.57
C LEU A 33 -6.55 4.27 4.81
N CYS A 34 -6.66 4.99 5.91
CA CYS A 34 -7.29 4.46 7.13
C CYS A 34 -8.75 4.05 6.88
N ARG A 35 -9.51 4.85 6.11
CA ARG A 35 -10.89 4.49 5.70
C ARG A 35 -10.90 3.24 4.82
N ALA A 36 -10.04 3.20 3.81
CA ALA A 36 -9.93 2.06 2.89
C ALA A 36 -9.57 0.76 3.63
N LEU A 37 -8.63 0.80 4.58
CA LEU A 37 -8.24 -0.35 5.39
C LEU A 37 -9.40 -0.87 6.27
N ARG A 38 -10.25 0.01 6.81
CA ARG A 38 -11.45 -0.41 7.57
C ARG A 38 -12.44 -1.17 6.71
N ASP A 39 -12.65 -0.74 5.47
CA ASP A 39 -13.60 -1.39 4.57
C ASP A 39 -13.02 -2.62 3.87
N PHE A 40 -11.68 -2.76 3.86
CA PHE A 40 -10.98 -3.90 3.27
C PHE A 40 -11.34 -5.23 3.96
N LYS A 41 -11.64 -6.26 3.15
CA LYS A 41 -12.08 -7.59 3.61
C LYS A 41 -11.15 -8.73 3.20
N SER A 42 -10.62 -8.66 1.99
CA SER A 42 -9.74 -9.69 1.42
C SER A 42 -8.99 -9.12 0.20
N GLY A 43 -7.88 -9.76 -0.16
CA GLY A 43 -7.13 -9.43 -1.37
C GLY A 43 -5.66 -9.14 -1.09
N LYS A 44 -5.04 -8.33 -1.95
CA LYS A 44 -3.62 -8.01 -1.88
C LYS A 44 -3.40 -6.59 -1.40
N LEU A 45 -2.67 -6.43 -0.30
CA LEU A 45 -2.14 -5.15 0.15
C LEU A 45 -0.70 -5.03 -0.34
N VAL A 46 -0.43 -4.08 -1.23
CA VAL A 46 0.92 -3.87 -1.78
C VAL A 46 1.44 -2.53 -1.29
N LEU A 47 2.53 -2.56 -0.52
CA LEU A 47 3.30 -1.36 -0.22
C LEU A 47 4.44 -1.24 -1.23
N ASN A 48 4.32 -0.28 -2.14
CA ASN A 48 5.33 -0.01 -3.16
C ASN A 48 6.19 1.19 -2.77
N ILE A 49 7.52 1.00 -2.72
CA ILE A 49 8.46 2.12 -2.58
C ILE A 49 8.67 2.73 -3.98
N ALA A 50 8.05 3.89 -4.24
CA ALA A 50 8.06 4.49 -5.57
C ALA A 50 9.42 5.07 -5.98
N GLU A 51 10.18 5.63 -5.02
CA GLU A 51 11.47 6.26 -5.29
C GLU A 51 12.44 6.10 -4.11
N PHE A 52 13.73 5.93 -4.43
CA PHE A 52 14.79 5.93 -3.43
C PHE A 52 15.16 7.37 -3.06
N SER A 53 14.33 7.97 -2.20
CA SER A 53 14.62 9.12 -1.32
C SER A 53 13.41 9.36 -0.42
N PHE A 54 13.16 8.45 0.51
CA PHE A 54 11.99 8.51 1.40
C PHE A 54 12.40 8.75 2.85
N LYS A 55 11.49 9.35 3.63
CA LYS A 55 11.73 9.65 5.04
C LYS A 55 11.77 8.35 5.83
N CYS A 56 12.92 8.11 6.48
CA CYS A 56 13.24 6.98 7.36
C CYS A 56 13.08 5.60 6.69
N PRO A 57 14.14 4.78 6.59
CA PRO A 57 14.05 3.45 5.96
C PRO A 57 13.11 2.48 6.69
N VAL A 58 12.76 2.78 7.95
CA VAL A 58 12.00 1.90 8.83
C VAL A 58 10.48 2.06 8.64
N ALA A 59 10.01 3.23 8.20
CA ALA A 59 8.57 3.52 8.12
C ALA A 59 7.78 2.53 7.21
N PRO A 60 8.29 2.12 6.03
CA PRO A 60 7.61 1.12 5.22
C PRO A 60 7.48 -0.25 5.93
N LEU A 61 8.51 -0.67 6.66
CA LEU A 61 8.52 -1.93 7.39
C LEU A 61 7.54 -1.88 8.56
N GLU A 62 7.57 -0.79 9.34
CA GLU A 62 6.61 -0.56 10.43
C GLU A 62 5.18 -0.60 9.93
N PHE A 63 4.88 0.05 8.79
CA PHE A 63 3.55 0.00 8.20
C PHE A 63 3.12 -1.44 7.88
N VAL A 64 3.99 -2.26 7.28
CA VAL A 64 3.68 -3.65 6.95
C VAL A 64 3.38 -4.47 8.20
N TYR A 65 4.19 -4.32 9.26
CA TYR A 65 3.93 -5.01 10.54
C TYR A 65 2.64 -4.54 11.21
N LEU A 66 2.36 -3.22 11.18
CA LEU A 66 1.12 -2.68 11.72
C LEU A 66 -0.10 -3.17 10.92
N ALA A 67 0.01 -3.27 9.60
CA ALA A 67 -1.06 -3.82 8.77
C ALA A 67 -1.31 -5.31 9.07
N ASP A 68 -0.24 -6.09 9.27
CA ASP A 68 -0.33 -7.50 9.66
C ASP A 68 -1.06 -7.68 11.00
N ALA A 69 -0.67 -6.91 12.02
CA ALA A 69 -1.33 -6.89 13.32
C ALA A 69 -2.79 -6.43 13.21
N TYR A 70 -3.06 -5.36 12.46
CA TYR A 70 -4.40 -4.81 12.26
C TYR A 70 -5.37 -5.82 11.63
N PHE A 71 -4.94 -6.57 10.62
CA PHE A 71 -5.80 -7.60 10.02
C PHE A 71 -5.92 -8.84 10.90
N THR A 72 -4.92 -9.14 11.72
CA THR A 72 -4.97 -10.22 12.71
C THR A 72 -6.01 -9.93 13.79
N GLU A 73 -6.02 -8.74 14.37
CA GLU A 73 -7.02 -8.31 15.37
C GLU A 73 -8.45 -8.34 14.82
N ARG A 74 -8.61 -8.17 13.51
CA ARG A 74 -9.90 -8.21 12.82
C ARG A 74 -10.31 -9.60 12.35
N GLY A 75 -9.47 -10.62 12.55
CA GLY A 75 -9.72 -11.98 12.06
C GLY A 75 -9.74 -12.10 10.53
N LEU A 76 -9.09 -11.17 9.82
CA LEU A 76 -9.05 -11.13 8.35
C LEU A 76 -7.69 -11.55 7.78
N ARG A 77 -6.69 -11.81 8.64
CA ARG A 77 -5.29 -11.99 8.24
C ARG A 77 -5.09 -13.08 7.17
N ASP A 78 -5.80 -14.19 7.27
CA ASP A 78 -5.70 -15.31 6.32
C ASP A 78 -6.22 -14.94 4.91
N ASN A 79 -7.06 -13.91 4.82
CA ASN A 79 -7.65 -13.43 3.56
C ASN A 79 -6.86 -12.28 2.92
N VAL A 80 -5.78 -11.82 3.56
CA VAL A 80 -4.99 -10.68 3.12
C VAL A 80 -3.55 -11.10 2.83
N ASP A 81 -3.11 -10.81 1.62
CA ASP A 81 -1.74 -11.07 1.16
C ASP A 81 -0.97 -9.75 1.10
N ILE A 82 0.03 -9.60 1.97
CA ILE A 82 0.78 -8.35 2.15
C ILE A 82 2.14 -8.45 1.45
N HIS A 83 2.40 -7.55 0.51
CA HIS A 83 3.65 -7.48 -0.24
C HIS A 83 4.35 -6.15 -0.02
N LEU A 84 5.60 -6.20 0.40
CA LEU A 84 6.52 -5.08 0.35
C LEU A 84 7.30 -5.16 -0.97
N VAL A 85 7.09 -4.19 -1.85
CA VAL A 85 7.78 -4.11 -3.14
C VAL A 85 8.76 -2.95 -3.07
N THR A 86 10.03 -3.27 -3.29
CA THR A 86 11.11 -2.30 -3.35
C THR A 86 11.65 -2.22 -4.79
N PRO A 87 12.05 -1.03 -5.27
CA PRO A 87 12.60 -0.86 -6.61
C PRO A 87 14.08 -1.28 -6.58
N LEU A 88 14.32 -2.59 -6.50
CA LEU A 88 15.63 -3.24 -6.65
C LEU A 88 15.62 -4.13 -7.89
#